data_AF-A0A959QR27-F1
#
_entry.id   AF-A0A959QR27-F1
#
_cell.length_a   1.000
_cell.length_b   1.000
_cell.length_c   1.000
_cell.angle_alpha   90.00
_cell.angle_beta   90.00
_cell.angle_gamma   90.00
#
_symmetry.space_group_name_H-M   'P 1'
#
loop_
_entity.id
_entity.type
_entity.pdbx_description
1 polymer ?
#
loop_
_entity_poly.entity_id
_entity_poly.type
_entity_poly.pdbx_seq_one_letter_code
_entity_poly.pdbx_strand_id
1 'polypeptide(L)'
;YAMKKLMIISGASAAFILLTGSLFNLAHWPGAGILFVTGMILFSLLFLPVLFLLKTKEAGSARDKVVLTTGTLVGILYCLSALFLVMHWPGARIMWISTLTLSFFVLLPVYFFNGIRKPETKLNTIVTTIILVGVLGVQFLLTPVHNRPKTEQPVATEAVK
;
A
#
# COMPACT_ATOMS: atom_id res chain seq x y z
N TYR A 1 28.26 8.45 -3.15
CA TYR A 1 27.37 9.61 -2.96
C TYR A 1 26.34 9.80 -4.08
N ALA A 2 26.71 9.76 -5.36
CA ALA A 2 25.75 9.96 -6.47
C ALA A 2 24.55 8.98 -6.47
N MET A 3 24.78 7.68 -6.22
CA MET A 3 23.71 6.66 -6.15
C MET A 3 22.68 6.92 -5.04
N LYS A 4 23.12 7.40 -3.86
CA LYS A 4 22.20 7.75 -2.75
C LYS A 4 21.39 9.00 -3.10
N LYS A 5 22.02 9.99 -3.75
CA LYS A 5 21.36 11.23 -4.17
C LYS A 5 20.31 10.97 -5.25
N LEU A 6 20.64 10.13 -6.24
CA LEU A 6 19.70 9.70 -7.28
C LEU A 6 18.51 8.95 -6.71
N MET A 7 18.69 8.07 -5.72
CA MET A 7 17.58 7.39 -5.04
C MET A 7 16.65 8.38 -4.32
N ILE A 8 17.22 9.33 -3.57
CA ILE A 8 16.40 10.31 -2.84
C ILE A 8 15.64 11.19 -3.84
N ILE A 9 16.29 11.62 -4.92
CA ILE A 9 15.67 12.44 -5.97
C ILE A 9 14.58 11.65 -6.71
N SER A 10 14.83 10.39 -7.09
CA SER A 10 13.84 9.57 -7.79
C SER A 10 12.67 9.17 -6.91
N GLY A 11 12.92 8.93 -5.62
CA GLY A 11 11.87 8.67 -4.65
C GLY A 11 11.02 9.89 -4.34
N ALA A 12 11.67 11.04 -4.13
CA ALA A 12 10.98 12.30 -3.90
C ALA A 12 10.14 12.70 -5.11
N SER A 13 10.68 12.58 -6.33
CA SER A 13 9.94 12.90 -7.55
C SER A 13 8.76 11.94 -7.77
N ALA A 14 8.96 10.63 -7.57
CA ALA A 14 7.88 9.65 -7.66
C ALA A 14 6.77 9.93 -6.64
N ALA A 15 7.13 10.21 -5.38
CA ALA A 15 6.16 10.56 -4.33
C ALA A 15 5.40 11.85 -4.67
N PHE A 16 6.08 12.86 -5.21
CA PHE A 16 5.48 14.13 -5.59
C PHE A 16 4.47 13.97 -6.74
N ILE A 17 4.83 13.19 -7.77
CA ILE A 17 3.93 12.85 -8.88
C ILE A 17 2.71 12.07 -8.36
N LEU A 18 2.90 11.11 -7.46
CA LEU A 18 1.83 10.32 -6.87
C LEU A 18 0.87 11.19 -6.03
N LEU A 19 1.41 12.08 -5.20
CA LEU A 19 0.64 13.06 -4.42
C LEU A 19 -0.18 13.96 -5.33
N THR A 20 0.46 14.53 -6.36
CA THR A 20 -0.20 15.44 -7.29
C THR A 20 -1.29 14.71 -8.09
N GLY A 21 -1.01 13.49 -8.56
CA GLY A 21 -1.99 12.63 -9.22
C GLY A 21 -3.17 12.25 -8.31
N SER A 22 -2.92 12.01 -7.02
CA SER A 22 -3.97 11.70 -6.04
C SER A 22 -4.88 12.90 -5.79
N LEU A 23 -4.30 14.10 -5.63
CA LEU A 23 -5.05 15.35 -5.47
C LEU A 23 -5.92 15.66 -6.70
N PHE A 24 -5.38 15.44 -7.90
CA PHE A 24 -6.12 15.66 -9.14
C PHE A 24 -7.28 14.67 -9.29
N ASN A 25 -7.12 13.44 -8.80
CA ASN A 25 -8.18 12.43 -8.83
C ASN A 25 -9.32 12.80 -7.87
N LEU A 26 -8.99 13.34 -6.69
CA LEU A 26 -9.99 13.91 -5.77
C LEU A 26 -10.72 15.11 -6.37
N ALA A 27 -10.00 15.97 -7.11
CA ALA A 27 -10.55 17.15 -7.77
C ALA A 27 -11.40 16.83 -9.02
N HIS A 28 -11.52 15.56 -9.43
CA HIS A 28 -12.26 15.11 -10.62
C HIS A 28 -11.81 15.79 -11.94
N TRP A 29 -10.58 16.29 -11.99
CA TRP A 29 -10.07 16.96 -13.19
C TRP A 29 -9.85 15.96 -14.34
N PRO A 30 -10.15 16.35 -15.60
CA PRO A 30 -9.96 15.48 -16.75
C PRO A 30 -8.48 15.07 -16.86
N GLY A 31 -8.23 13.77 -17.03
CA GLY A 31 -6.86 13.20 -17.10
C GLY A 31 -6.25 12.79 -15.76
N ALA A 32 -6.91 13.03 -14.63
CA ALA A 32 -6.41 12.67 -13.30
C ALA A 32 -6.14 11.17 -13.11
N GLY A 33 -6.99 10.31 -13.68
CA GLY A 33 -6.81 8.86 -13.61
C GLY A 33 -5.50 8.40 -14.25
N ILE A 34 -5.14 8.96 -15.41
CA ILE A 34 -3.91 8.58 -16.14
C ILE A 34 -2.66 9.04 -15.37
N LEU A 35 -2.69 10.25 -14.79
CA LEU A 35 -1.58 10.77 -14.01
C LEU A 35 -1.38 9.97 -12.71
N PHE A 36 -2.47 9.60 -12.05
CA PHE A 36 -2.43 8.74 -10.86
C PHE A 36 -1.87 7.35 -11.16
N VAL A 37 -2.33 6.71 -12.24
CA VAL A 37 -1.83 5.39 -12.67
C VAL A 37 -0.36 5.44 -13.00
N THR A 38 0.07 6.45 -13.77
CA THR A 38 1.47 6.62 -14.15
C THR A 38 2.35 6.85 -12.93
N GLY A 39 1.90 7.69 -11.98
CA GLY A 39 2.59 7.93 -10.71
C GLY A 39 2.71 6.67 -9.84
N MET A 40 1.65 5.86 -9.74
CA MET A 40 1.69 4.59 -9.01
C MET A 40 2.63 3.57 -9.65
N ILE A 41 2.62 3.46 -10.98
CA ILE A 41 3.51 2.55 -11.70
C ILE A 41 4.97 2.98 -11.51
N LEU A 42 5.27 4.27 -11.66
CA LEU A 42 6.62 4.81 -11.38
C LEU A 42 7.05 4.57 -9.95
N PHE A 43 6.17 4.76 -8.97
CA PHE A 43 6.50 4.51 -7.57
C PHE A 43 6.73 3.02 -7.30
N SER A 44 5.86 2.14 -7.81
CA SER A 44 5.96 0.71 -7.57
C SER A 44 7.11 0.03 -8.31
N LEU A 45 7.39 0.42 -9.56
CA LEU A 45 8.40 -0.22 -10.41
C LEU A 45 9.73 0.51 -10.46
N LEU A 46 9.81 1.79 -10.09
CA LEU A 46 11.07 2.53 -10.07
C LEU A 46 11.57 2.73 -8.64
N PHE A 47 10.73 3.21 -7.73
CA PHE A 47 11.18 3.55 -6.38
C PHE A 47 11.42 2.31 -5.50
N LEU A 48 10.49 1.36 -5.45
CA LEU A 48 10.65 0.16 -4.63
C LEU A 48 11.89 -0.70 -4.99
N PRO A 49 12.19 -1.01 -6.27
CA PRO A 49 13.39 -1.79 -6.59
C PRO A 49 14.70 -1.03 -6.37
N VAL A 50 14.70 0.29 -6.57
CA VAL A 50 15.88 1.11 -6.24
C VAL A 50 16.13 1.14 -4.73
N LEU A 51 15.07 1.25 -3.92
CA LEU A 51 15.14 1.17 -2.47
C LEU A 51 15.64 -0.20 -2.01
N PHE A 52 15.15 -1.28 -2.64
CA PHE A 52 15.60 -2.64 -2.41
C PHE A 52 17.10 -2.81 -2.68
N LEU A 53 17.59 -2.35 -3.84
CA LEU A 53 19.01 -2.45 -4.21
C LEU A 53 19.94 -1.68 -3.26
N LEU A 54 19.50 -0.54 -2.74
CA LEU A 54 20.28 0.21 -1.75
C LEU A 54 20.27 -0.45 -0.37
N LYS A 55 19.10 -0.84 0.12
CA LYS A 55 18.98 -1.47 1.43
C LYS A 55 19.61 -2.87 1.46
N THR A 56 19.64 -3.61 0.35
CA THR A 56 20.40 -4.88 0.25
C THR A 56 21.92 -4.68 0.27
N LYS A 57 22.42 -3.55 -0.24
CA LYS A 57 23.84 -3.18 -0.14
C LYS A 57 24.24 -2.72 1.26
N GLU A 58 23.32 -2.11 2.01
CA GLU A 58 23.54 -1.72 3.42
C GLU A 58 23.24 -2.83 4.43
N ALA A 59 22.43 -3.82 4.05
CA ALA A 59 22.11 -4.95 4.91
C ALA A 59 23.32 -5.89 5.06
N GLY A 60 24.01 -5.78 6.20
CA GLY A 60 25.13 -6.64 6.55
C GLY A 60 24.75 -8.11 6.80
N SER A 61 23.46 -8.42 7.02
CA SER A 61 23.01 -9.78 7.35
C SER A 61 21.99 -10.33 6.35
N ALA A 62 22.11 -11.62 6.00
CA ALA A 62 21.22 -12.30 5.05
C ALA A 62 19.74 -12.24 5.47
N ARG A 63 19.44 -12.20 6.78
CA ARG A 63 18.07 -12.09 7.28
C ARG A 63 17.47 -10.70 7.08
N ASP A 64 18.26 -9.64 7.28
CA ASP A 64 17.81 -8.27 7.00
C ASP A 64 17.50 -8.11 5.51
N LYS A 65 18.24 -8.80 4.62
CA LYS A 65 17.93 -8.87 3.19
C LYS A 65 16.61 -9.59 2.92
N VAL A 66 16.32 -10.71 3.60
CA VAL A 66 15.04 -11.43 3.44
C VAL A 66 13.87 -10.54 3.87
N VAL A 67 13.94 -9.90 5.04
CA VAL A 67 12.90 -8.98 5.53
C VAL A 67 12.64 -7.85 4.54
N LEU A 68 13.72 -7.26 4.02
CA LEU A 68 13.63 -6.21 3.02
C LEU A 68 13.02 -6.73 1.71
N THR A 69 13.44 -7.90 1.22
CA THR A 69 12.92 -8.48 -0.03
C THR A 69 11.43 -8.76 0.09
N THR A 70 11.02 -9.42 1.18
CA THR A 70 9.62 -9.75 1.43
C THR A 70 8.79 -8.49 1.62
N GLY A 71 9.30 -7.48 2.36
CA GLY A 71 8.63 -6.20 2.54
C GLY A 71 8.46 -5.42 1.23
N THR A 72 9.49 -5.39 0.38
CA THR A 72 9.41 -4.78 -0.95
C THR A 72 8.40 -5.52 -1.83
N LEU A 73 8.40 -6.85 -1.83
CA LEU A 73 7.46 -7.64 -2.62
C LEU A 73 6.01 -7.38 -2.20
N VAL A 74 5.73 -7.42 -0.89
CA VAL A 74 4.40 -7.11 -0.34
C VAL A 74 4.01 -5.66 -0.64
N GLY A 75 4.94 -4.72 -0.55
CA GLY A 75 4.72 -3.31 -0.90
C GLY A 75 4.31 -3.11 -2.36
N ILE A 76 4.94 -3.81 -3.31
CA ILE A 76 4.56 -3.77 -4.73
C ILE A 76 3.13 -4.29 -4.90
N LEU A 77 2.80 -5.44 -4.29
CA LEU A 77 1.45 -6.00 -4.35
C LEU A 77 0.41 -5.03 -3.74
N TYR A 78 0.76 -4.36 -2.64
CA TYR A 78 -0.10 -3.37 -1.99
C TYR A 78 -0.36 -2.17 -2.89
N CYS A 79 0.67 -1.61 -3.52
CA CYS A 79 0.54 -0.54 -4.50
C CYS A 79 -0.35 -0.96 -5.67
N LEU A 80 -0.14 -2.16 -6.22
CA LEU A 80 -0.95 -2.68 -7.32
C LEU A 80 -2.41 -2.89 -6.92
N SER A 81 -2.67 -3.38 -5.71
CA SER A 81 -4.04 -3.57 -5.21
C SER A 81 -4.75 -2.24 -5.00
N ALA A 82 -4.06 -1.22 -4.46
CA ALA A 82 -4.59 0.12 -4.32
C ALA A 82 -4.93 0.75 -5.69
N LEU A 83 -4.08 0.53 -6.70
CA LEU A 83 -4.32 0.99 -8.07
C LEU A 83 -5.66 0.46 -8.61
N PHE A 84 -5.89 -0.85 -8.47
CA PHE A 84 -7.12 -1.49 -8.92
C PHE A 84 -8.33 -0.94 -8.18
N LEU A 85 -8.19 -0.69 -6.87
CA LEU A 85 -9.25 -0.12 -6.04
C LEU A 85 -9.65 1.29 -6.51
N VAL A 86 -8.67 2.15 -6.80
CA VAL A 86 -8.91 3.52 -7.27
C VAL A 86 -9.51 3.54 -8.68
N MET A 87 -9.05 2.65 -9.57
CA MET A 87 -9.54 2.58 -10.95
C MET A 87 -10.89 1.84 -11.08
N HIS A 88 -11.50 1.41 -9.98
CA HIS A 88 -12.79 0.70 -9.93
C HIS A 88 -12.84 -0.55 -10.83
N TRP A 89 -11.69 -1.17 -11.08
CA TRP A 89 -11.60 -2.32 -11.95
C TRP A 89 -12.34 -3.54 -11.37
N PRO A 90 -12.89 -4.42 -12.22
CA PRO A 90 -13.58 -5.61 -11.75
C PRO A 90 -12.63 -6.47 -10.90
N GLY A 91 -13.10 -6.91 -9.73
CA GLY A 91 -12.29 -7.71 -8.80
C GLY A 91 -11.32 -6.92 -7.90
N ALA A 92 -11.24 -5.59 -8.04
CA ALA A 92 -10.35 -4.75 -7.23
C ALA A 92 -10.56 -4.91 -5.71
N ARG A 93 -11.81 -5.03 -5.28
CA ARG A 93 -12.16 -5.27 -3.87
C ARG A 93 -11.59 -6.58 -3.33
N ILE A 94 -11.63 -7.63 -4.14
CA ILE A 94 -11.14 -8.95 -3.75
C ILE A 94 -9.62 -8.93 -3.63
N MET A 95 -8.93 -8.33 -4.61
CA MET A 95 -7.48 -8.14 -4.57
C MET A 95 -7.04 -7.29 -3.37
N TRP A 96 -7.76 -6.21 -3.07
CA TRP A 96 -7.46 -5.34 -1.93
C TRP A 96 -7.55 -6.08 -0.59
N ILE A 97 -8.64 -6.83 -0.37
CA ILE A 97 -8.82 -7.62 0.85
C ILE A 97 -7.75 -8.72 0.93
N SER A 98 -7.47 -9.45 -0.16
CA SER A 98 -6.45 -10.50 -0.16
C SER A 98 -5.07 -9.95 0.18
N THR A 99 -4.72 -8.78 -0.34
CA THR A 99 -3.42 -8.16 -0.10
C THR A 99 -3.30 -7.60 1.31
N LEU A 100 -4.38 -7.09 1.89
CA LEU A 100 -4.41 -6.70 3.31
C LEU A 100 -4.18 -7.91 4.21
N THR A 101 -4.89 -9.01 3.97
CA THR A 101 -4.73 -10.25 4.74
C THR A 101 -3.31 -10.82 4.59
N LEU A 102 -2.79 -10.85 3.36
CA LEU A 102 -1.42 -11.30 3.10
C LEU A 102 -0.38 -10.39 3.77
N SER A 103 -0.56 -9.07 3.75
CA SER A 103 0.32 -8.13 4.45
C SER A 103 0.30 -8.39 5.95
N PHE A 104 -0.86 -8.58 6.56
CA PHE A 104 -0.96 -8.90 7.98
C PHE A 104 -0.22 -10.20 8.32
N PHE A 105 -0.41 -11.25 7.52
CA PHE A 105 0.19 -12.56 7.80
C PHE A 105 1.68 -12.64 7.45
N VAL A 106 2.19 -11.81 6.55
CA VAL A 106 3.61 -11.83 6.14
C VAL A 106 4.43 -10.78 6.88
N LEU A 107 4.00 -9.52 6.93
CA LEU A 107 4.81 -8.45 7.55
C LEU A 107 5.00 -8.67 9.04
N LEU A 108 3.94 -9.06 9.78
CA LEU A 108 4.03 -9.24 11.23
C LEU A 108 5.07 -10.29 11.65
N PRO A 109 4.98 -11.56 11.20
CA PRO A 109 5.95 -12.57 11.62
C PRO A 109 7.35 -12.23 11.12
N VAL A 110 7.50 -11.77 9.87
CA VAL A 110 8.81 -11.44 9.31
C VAL A 110 9.49 -10.31 10.10
N TYR A 111 8.73 -9.29 10.53
CA TYR A 111 9.26 -8.18 11.32
C TYR A 111 9.54 -8.60 12.78
N PHE A 112 8.62 -9.36 13.38
CA PHE A 112 8.74 -9.86 14.76
C PHE A 112 9.95 -10.80 14.93
N PHE A 113 10.12 -11.80 14.05
CA PHE A 113 11.25 -12.73 14.11
C PHE A 113 12.61 -12.06 13.91
N ASN A 114 12.67 -10.95 13.17
CA ASN A 114 13.93 -10.22 12.96
C ASN A 114 14.29 -9.33 14.15
N GLY A 115 13.33 -8.64 14.76
CA GLY A 115 13.60 -7.59 15.75
C GLY A 115 13.82 -8.05 17.19
N ILE A 116 13.25 -9.19 17.61
CA ILE A 116 13.39 -9.67 19.02
C ILE A 116 14.82 -10.14 19.34
N ARG A 117 15.65 -10.39 18.32
CA ARG A 117 17.01 -10.92 18.48
C ARG A 117 18.09 -9.85 18.61
N LYS A 118 17.81 -8.60 18.24
CA LYS A 118 18.74 -7.46 18.44
C LYS A 118 18.33 -6.72 19.73
N PRO A 119 19.01 -6.93 20.88
CA PRO A 119 18.60 -6.36 22.17
C PRO A 119 18.42 -4.84 22.14
N GLU A 120 19.21 -4.15 21.33
CA GLU A 120 19.22 -2.70 21.16
C GLU A 120 17.97 -2.16 20.43
N THR A 121 17.26 -2.98 19.66
CA THR A 121 16.10 -2.55 18.86
C THR A 121 14.80 -3.28 19.22
N LYS A 122 14.79 -4.08 20.30
CA LYS A 122 13.60 -4.83 20.74
C LYS A 122 12.41 -3.91 20.98
N LEU A 123 12.61 -2.81 21.71
CA LEU A 123 11.53 -1.85 21.99
C LEU A 123 11.01 -1.21 20.70
N ASN A 124 11.90 -0.76 19.81
CA ASN A 124 11.50 -0.19 18.52
C ASN A 124 10.72 -1.21 17.67
N THR A 125 11.11 -2.48 17.71
CA THR A 125 10.40 -3.56 17.02
C THR A 125 9.00 -3.75 17.60
N ILE A 126 8.88 -3.87 18.93
CA ILE A 126 7.59 -4.05 19.62
C ILE A 126 6.66 -2.87 19.32
N VAL A 127 7.15 -1.63 19.48
CA VAL A 127 6.39 -0.41 19.19
C VAL A 127 5.97 -0.37 17.73
N THR A 128 6.87 -0.67 16.78
CA THR A 128 6.55 -0.69 15.35
C THR A 128 5.52 -1.77 15.02
N THR A 129 5.58 -2.96 15.64
CA THR A 129 4.56 -4.00 15.43
C THR A 129 3.19 -3.59 15.96
N ILE A 130 3.11 -2.90 17.09
CA ILE A 130 1.86 -2.36 17.64
C ILE A 130 1.28 -1.31 16.69
N ILE A 131 2.12 -0.38 16.21
CA ILE A 131 1.71 0.63 15.22
C ILE A 131 1.22 -0.03 13.93
N LEU A 132 1.94 -1.03 13.41
CA LEU A 132 1.53 -1.76 12.20
C LEU A 132 0.18 -2.46 12.36
N VAL A 133 -0.07 -3.12 13.50
CA VAL A 133 -1.37 -3.74 13.79
C VAL A 133 -2.47 -2.69 13.85
N GLY A 134 -2.21 -1.55 14.51
CA GLY A 134 -3.15 -0.43 14.59
C GLY A 134 -3.51 0.13 13.21
N VAL A 135 -2.50 0.42 12.38
CA VAL A 135 -2.71 0.93 11.02
C VAL A 135 -3.46 -0.08 10.15
N LEU A 136 -3.08 -1.37 10.19
CA LEU A 136 -3.78 -2.41 9.42
C LEU A 136 -5.23 -2.60 9.89
N GLY A 137 -5.49 -2.51 11.19
CA GLY A 137 -6.84 -2.58 11.75
C GLY A 137 -7.74 -1.42 11.31
N VAL A 138 -7.20 -0.18 11.33
CA VAL A 138 -7.91 0.99 10.80
C VAL A 138 -8.14 0.85 9.29
N GLN A 139 -7.15 0.37 8.54
CA GLN A 139 -7.27 0.17 7.08
C GLN A 139 -8.36 -0.87 6.74
N PHE A 140 -8.46 -1.93 7.53
CA PHE A 140 -9.51 -2.93 7.38
C PHE A 140 -10.90 -2.34 7.67
N LEU A 141 -11.03 -1.53 8.73
CA LEU A 141 -12.27 -0.84 9.08
C LEU A 141 -12.73 0.16 8.00
N LEU A 142 -11.79 0.90 7.40
CA LEU A 142 -12.06 1.87 6.34
C LEU A 142 -12.39 1.22 5.00
N THR A 143 -12.12 -0.08 4.83
CA THR A 143 -12.48 -0.79 3.62
C THR A 143 -13.99 -1.05 3.63
N PRO A 144 -14.77 -0.51 2.69
CA PRO A 144 -16.22 -0.66 2.71
C PRO A 144 -16.62 -2.12 2.39
N VAL A 145 -16.79 -2.95 3.43
CA VAL A 145 -17.19 -4.37 3.31
C VAL A 145 -18.69 -4.52 2.99
N HIS A 146 -19.51 -3.52 3.30
CA HIS A 146 -20.96 -3.59 3.13
C HIS A 146 -21.39 -3.10 1.74
N ASN A 147 -21.86 -4.02 0.90
CA ASN A 147 -22.83 -3.68 -0.14
C ASN A 147 -24.05 -3.14 0.60
N ARG A 148 -24.34 -1.84 0.49
CA ARG A 148 -25.65 -1.36 0.92
C ARG A 148 -26.68 -2.21 0.17
N PRO A 149 -27.62 -2.91 0.85
CA PRO A 149 -28.76 -3.45 0.15
C PRO A 149 -29.37 -2.27 -0.60
N LYS A 150 -29.61 -2.43 -1.91
CA LYS A 150 -30.43 -1.48 -2.66
C LYS A 150 -31.69 -1.32 -1.83
N THR A 151 -31.86 -0.15 -1.22
CA THR A 151 -33.10 0.21 -0.54
C THR A 151 -34.22 -0.16 -1.49
N GLU A 152 -35.10 -1.06 -1.05
CA GLU A 152 -36.31 -1.42 -1.75
C GLU A 152 -36.89 -0.14 -2.34
N GLN A 153 -36.99 -0.08 -3.67
CA GLN A 153 -37.94 0.85 -4.25
C GLN A 153 -39.29 0.42 -3.68
N PRO A 154 -40.01 1.25 -2.92
CA PRO A 154 -41.40 0.96 -2.70
C PRO A 154 -42.03 1.00 -4.09
N VAL A 155 -42.38 -0.17 -4.58
CA VAL A 155 -43.35 -0.30 -5.67
C VAL A 155 -44.58 0.41 -5.13
N ALA A 156 -44.75 1.68 -5.51
CA ALA A 156 -45.97 2.42 -5.32
C ALA A 156 -47.00 1.82 -6.27
N THR A 157 -47.46 0.62 -5.93
CA THR A 157 -48.82 0.20 -6.17
C THR A 157 -49.65 1.10 -5.26
N GLU A 158 -50.22 2.17 -5.82
CA GLU A 158 -51.66 2.47 -5.72
C GLU A 158 -52.00 3.87 -6.22
N ALA A 159 -52.98 3.88 -7.13
CA ALA A 159 -54.12 4.80 -7.17
C ALA A 159 -53.86 6.27 -7.53
N VAL A 160 -54.11 6.62 -8.80
CA VAL A 160 -55.16 7.59 -9.21
C VAL A 160 -55.62 7.13 -10.61
N LYS A 161 -56.75 6.43 -10.71
CA LYS A 161 -58.05 6.94 -11.20
C LYS A 161 -57.98 7.66 -12.55
#